data_AF-A0A4Q3RG58-F1
#
_entry.id   AF-A0A4Q3RG58-F1
#
_cell.length_a   1.000
_cell.length_b   1.000
_cell.length_c   1.000
_cell.angle_alpha   90.00
_cell.angle_beta   90.00
_cell.angle_gamma   90.00
#
_symmetry.space_group_name_H-M   'P 1'
#
loop_
_entity.id
_entity.type
_entity.pdbx_description
1 polymer ?
#
loop_
_entity_poly.entity_id
_entity_poly.type
_entity_poly.pdbx_seq_one_letter_code
_entity_poly.pdbx_strand_id
1 'polypeptide(L)'
;MPFYFWVPMAKWVFLNNDFVEEEMAFLHFRDLSFQRGYGIFDFLRLVGNKPLFLAHHLDRFFFSAREMHLSVPFDRANLQAVIFNLIQKNNLPESGIRLSLTGGYSEDGFSLGKSNFLISQHQFTPPTDEQRKAGIKLVSYPYQR
;
A
#
# COMPACT_ATOMS: atom_id res chain seq x y z
N MET A 1 22.35 -4.77 32.30
CA MET A 1 21.02 -4.14 32.24
C MET A 1 20.61 -4.04 30.78
N PRO A 2 19.53 -4.70 30.31
CA PRO A 2 19.12 -4.53 28.93
C PRO A 2 18.42 -3.17 28.79
N PHE A 3 18.94 -2.38 27.87
CA PHE A 3 18.36 -1.15 27.37
C PHE A 3 16.96 -1.44 26.81
N TYR A 4 15.91 -0.93 27.45
CA TYR A 4 14.59 -0.81 26.83
C TYR A 4 14.65 0.37 25.85
N PHE A 5 14.82 0.09 24.56
CA PHE A 5 14.55 1.07 23.50
C PHE A 5 13.54 0.48 22.51
N TRP A 6 12.47 1.25 22.33
CA TRP A 6 11.49 1.16 21.25
C TRP A 6 10.34 0.16 21.43
N VAL A 7 9.24 0.64 22.03
CA VAL A 7 7.92 0.20 21.58
C VAL A 7 7.64 1.03 20.32
N PRO A 8 7.57 0.42 19.12
CA PRO A 8 6.99 1.13 17.98
C PRO A 8 5.61 1.63 18.42
N MET A 9 5.33 2.93 18.27
CA MET A 9 3.94 3.38 18.36
C MET A 9 3.13 2.51 17.40
N ALA A 10 2.00 1.96 17.87
CA ALA A 10 1.16 1.08 17.08
C ALA A 10 0.90 1.74 15.72
N LYS A 11 1.41 1.08 14.68
CA LYS A 11 1.30 1.56 13.32
C LYS A 11 -0.07 1.18 12.81
N TRP A 12 -0.86 2.18 12.46
CA TRP A 12 -2.19 1.98 11.93
C TRP A 12 -2.11 1.66 10.44
N VAL A 13 -3.03 0.82 10.00
CA VAL A 13 -3.36 0.59 8.60
C VAL A 13 -4.87 0.71 8.44
N PHE A 14 -5.33 0.93 7.22
CA PHE A 14 -6.76 0.92 6.92
C PHE A 14 -7.11 -0.39 6.21
N LEU A 15 -7.94 -1.23 6.82
CA LEU A 15 -8.38 -2.49 6.25
C LEU A 15 -9.90 -2.46 6.06
N ASN A 16 -10.32 -2.58 4.79
CA ASN A 16 -11.69 -2.51 4.31
C ASN A 16 -12.41 -1.21 4.67
N ASN A 17 -12.86 -1.06 5.92
CA ASN A 17 -13.59 0.11 6.40
C ASN A 17 -13.02 0.71 7.68
N ASP A 18 -12.02 0.05 8.30
CA ASP A 18 -11.58 0.36 9.66
C ASP A 18 -10.09 0.63 9.72
N PHE A 19 -9.71 1.55 10.61
CA PHE A 19 -8.33 1.69 11.03
C PHE A 19 -8.04 0.63 12.09
N VAL A 20 -7.08 -0.24 11.79
CA VAL A 20 -6.64 -1.30 12.71
C VAL A 20 -5.14 -1.15 12.95
N GLU A 21 -4.67 -1.68 14.07
CA GLU A 21 -3.23 -1.85 14.28
C GLU A 21 -2.68 -2.82 13.23
N GLU A 22 -1.47 -2.57 12.74
CA GLU A 22 -0.83 -3.37 11.68
C GLU A 22 -0.79 -4.86 12.03
N GLU A 23 -0.56 -5.19 13.29
CA GLU A 23 -0.54 -6.57 13.80
C GLU A 23 -1.91 -7.25 13.76
N MET A 24 -3.00 -6.48 13.63
CA MET A 24 -4.38 -6.99 13.57
C MET A 24 -4.94 -7.01 12.14
N ALA A 25 -4.15 -6.59 11.15
CA ALA A 25 -4.57 -6.49 9.77
C ALA A 25 -4.41 -7.83 9.03
N PHE A 26 -5.40 -8.71 9.17
CA PHE A 26 -5.39 -10.05 8.58
C PHE A 26 -6.34 -10.19 7.39
N LEU A 27 -5.89 -10.92 6.37
CA LEU A 27 -6.74 -11.48 5.32
C LEU A 27 -6.77 -13.00 5.44
N HIS A 28 -7.91 -13.60 5.14
CA HIS A 28 -8.03 -15.05 5.11
C HIS A 28 -7.23 -15.64 3.94
N PHE A 29 -6.63 -16.83 4.11
CA PHE A 29 -5.81 -17.50 3.08
C PHE A 29 -6.57 -17.78 1.76
N ARG A 30 -7.91 -17.64 1.77
CA ARG A 30 -8.78 -17.79 0.60
C ARG A 30 -8.84 -16.54 -0.28
N ASP A 31 -8.10 -15.50 0.08
CA ASP A 31 -7.98 -14.32 -0.75
C ASP A 31 -7.25 -14.65 -2.07
N LEU A 32 -7.84 -14.23 -3.19
CA LEU A 32 -7.29 -14.50 -4.52
C LEU A 32 -5.93 -13.82 -4.78
N SER A 33 -5.57 -12.77 -4.04
CA SER A 33 -4.21 -12.22 -4.09
C SER A 33 -3.18 -13.21 -3.56
N PHE A 34 -3.53 -13.99 -2.52
CA PHE A 34 -2.66 -15.03 -1.99
C PHE A 34 -2.67 -16.28 -2.88
N GLN A 35 -3.84 -16.72 -3.31
CA GLN A 35 -3.96 -17.96 -4.09
C GLN A 35 -3.44 -17.83 -5.53
N ARG A 36 -3.54 -16.63 -6.13
CA ARG A 36 -3.28 -16.41 -7.57
C ARG A 36 -2.52 -15.14 -7.90
N GLY A 37 -2.19 -14.31 -6.93
CA GLY A 37 -1.71 -12.96 -7.21
C GLY A 37 -2.79 -12.07 -7.85
N TYR A 38 -4.07 -12.41 -7.75
CA TYR A 38 -5.14 -11.61 -8.36
C TYR A 38 -5.47 -10.40 -7.49
N GLY A 39 -4.91 -9.27 -7.87
CA GLY A 39 -5.08 -7.99 -7.21
C GLY A 39 -4.23 -6.92 -7.88
N ILE A 40 -4.39 -5.69 -7.41
CA ILE A 40 -3.59 -4.54 -7.85
C ILE A 40 -2.97 -3.84 -6.64
N PHE A 41 -1.94 -3.06 -6.90
CA PHE A 41 -1.45 -2.10 -5.92
C PHE A 41 -1.02 -0.80 -6.60
N ASP A 42 -0.97 0.27 -5.81
CA ASP A 42 -0.22 1.47 -6.14
C ASP A 42 0.60 1.90 -4.91
N PHE A 43 1.71 2.59 -5.13
CA PHE A 43 2.60 3.07 -4.09
C PHE A 43 3.01 4.52 -4.37
N LEU A 44 2.77 5.41 -3.41
CA LEU A 44 3.10 6.82 -3.49
C LEU A 44 3.97 7.26 -2.31
N ARG A 45 4.88 8.19 -2.55
CA ARG A 45 5.81 8.69 -1.54
C ARG A 45 5.24 9.90 -0.80
N LEU A 46 5.64 10.03 0.45
CA LEU A 46 5.45 11.22 1.27
C LEU A 46 6.78 11.92 1.49
N VAL A 47 6.73 13.25 1.52
CA VAL A 47 7.82 14.12 1.98
C VAL A 47 7.20 15.12 2.93
N GLY A 48 7.68 15.19 4.16
CA GLY A 48 7.10 16.05 5.20
C GLY A 48 5.59 15.84 5.40
N ASN A 49 5.12 14.58 5.45
CA ASN A 49 3.70 14.20 5.53
C ASN A 49 2.84 14.62 4.32
N LYS A 50 3.44 15.08 3.22
CA LYS A 50 2.71 15.47 1.99
C LYS A 50 2.83 14.36 0.94
N PRO A 51 1.71 13.75 0.52
CA PRO A 51 1.74 12.74 -0.53
C PRO A 51 2.08 13.38 -1.88
N LEU A 52 3.09 12.83 -2.56
CA LEU A 52 3.53 13.29 -3.87
C LEU A 52 2.63 12.72 -4.96
N PHE A 53 2.19 13.60 -5.88
CA PHE A 53 1.38 13.23 -7.07
C PHE A 53 0.12 12.39 -6.77
N LEU A 54 -0.52 12.62 -5.61
CA LEU A 54 -1.65 11.80 -5.16
C LEU A 54 -2.72 11.60 -6.23
N ALA A 55 -3.12 12.66 -6.94
CA ALA A 55 -4.12 12.58 -8.00
C ALA A 55 -3.74 11.57 -9.09
N HIS A 56 -2.49 11.59 -9.57
CA HIS A 56 -1.99 10.68 -10.60
C HIS A 56 -1.91 9.22 -10.12
N HIS A 57 -1.52 9.01 -8.86
CA HIS A 57 -1.55 7.68 -8.24
C HIS A 57 -2.97 7.14 -8.15
N LEU A 58 -3.93 7.97 -7.74
CA LEU A 58 -5.33 7.55 -7.72
C LEU A 58 -5.86 7.29 -9.15
N ASP A 59 -5.50 8.11 -10.15
CA ASP A 59 -5.89 7.87 -11.55
C ASP A 59 -5.44 6.50 -12.03
N ARG A 60 -4.18 6.16 -11.78
CA ARG A 60 -3.62 4.85 -12.13
C ARG A 60 -4.27 3.73 -11.33
N PHE A 61 -4.51 3.91 -10.03
CA PHE A 61 -5.15 2.89 -9.20
C PHE A 61 -6.58 2.55 -9.68
N PHE A 62 -7.42 3.57 -9.93
CA PHE A 62 -8.76 3.36 -10.47
C PHE A 62 -8.75 2.79 -11.88
N PHE A 63 -7.80 3.22 -12.73
CA PHE A 63 -7.60 2.64 -14.05
C PHE A 63 -7.29 1.14 -13.95
N SER A 64 -6.27 0.77 -13.16
CA SER A 64 -5.87 -0.64 -12.96
C SER A 64 -7.01 -1.48 -12.38
N ALA A 65 -7.80 -0.92 -11.46
CA ALA A 65 -8.93 -1.64 -10.86
C ALA A 65 -9.97 -1.98 -11.94
N ARG A 66 -10.29 -1.01 -12.81
CA ARG A 66 -11.21 -1.22 -13.93
C ARG A 66 -10.70 -2.27 -14.92
N GLU A 67 -9.43 -2.20 -15.33
CA GLU A 67 -8.83 -3.18 -16.25
C GLU A 67 -8.79 -4.60 -15.66
N MET A 68 -8.70 -4.70 -14.33
CA MET A 68 -8.73 -5.98 -13.60
C MET A 68 -10.13 -6.37 -13.14
N HIS A 69 -11.19 -5.67 -13.56
CA HIS A 69 -12.57 -5.93 -13.14
C HIS A 69 -12.77 -5.96 -11.60
N LEU A 70 -11.96 -5.19 -10.87
CA LEU A 70 -12.05 -5.02 -9.42
C LEU A 70 -12.81 -3.75 -9.07
N SER A 71 -13.73 -3.85 -8.12
CA SER A 71 -14.49 -2.69 -7.62
C SER A 71 -13.73 -2.02 -6.47
N VAL A 72 -13.37 -0.75 -6.63
CA VAL A 72 -12.82 0.06 -5.54
C VAL A 72 -13.96 0.45 -4.60
N PRO A 73 -13.90 0.13 -3.29
CA PRO A 73 -15.04 0.34 -2.37
C PRO A 73 -15.28 1.80 -1.97
N PHE A 74 -14.47 2.74 -2.49
CA PHE A 74 -14.53 4.16 -2.18
C PHE A 74 -14.52 4.98 -3.46
N ASP A 75 -15.26 6.09 -3.47
CA ASP A 75 -15.00 7.13 -4.46
C ASP A 75 -13.66 7.85 -4.16
N ARG A 76 -13.24 8.68 -5.10
CA ARG A 76 -11.96 9.40 -5.02
C ARG A 76 -11.86 10.30 -3.80
N ALA A 77 -12.92 11.02 -3.44
CA ALA A 77 -12.86 11.99 -2.35
C ALA A 77 -12.75 11.28 -1.00
N ASN A 78 -13.55 10.23 -0.82
CA ASN A 78 -13.52 9.38 0.38
C ASN A 78 -12.19 8.64 0.52
N LEU A 79 -11.65 8.08 -0.57
CA LEU A 79 -10.34 7.44 -0.55
C LEU A 79 -9.22 8.43 -0.17
N GLN A 80 -9.26 9.63 -0.74
CA GLN A 80 -8.32 10.69 -0.39
C GLN A 80 -8.40 11.04 1.12
N ALA A 81 -9.61 11.15 1.67
CA ALA A 81 -9.81 11.41 3.10
C ALA A 81 -9.23 10.29 3.99
N VAL A 82 -9.45 9.01 3.62
CA VAL A 82 -8.87 7.86 4.33
C VAL A 82 -7.35 7.92 4.32
N ILE A 83 -6.73 8.23 3.18
CA ILE A 83 -5.28 8.37 3.06
C ILE A 83 -4.77 9.47 3.99
N PHE A 84 -5.37 10.66 3.96
CA PHE A 84 -4.94 11.76 4.84
C PHE A 84 -5.12 11.44 6.33
N ASN A 85 -6.20 10.76 6.71
CA ASN A 85 -6.41 10.32 8.08
C ASN A 85 -5.32 9.33 8.52
N LEU A 86 -4.98 8.35 7.67
CA LEU A 86 -3.89 7.41 7.95
C LEU A 86 -2.55 8.13 8.19
N ILE A 87 -2.22 9.09 7.31
CA ILE A 87 -0.99 9.89 7.41
C ILE A 87 -0.94 10.65 8.73
N GLN A 88 -2.05 11.27 9.13
CA GLN A 88 -2.15 11.99 10.40
C GLN A 88 -2.00 11.03 11.59
N LYS A 89 -2.64 9.86 11.53
CA LYS A 89 -2.69 8.88 12.62
C LYS A 89 -1.31 8.28 12.92
N ASN A 90 -0.53 8.02 11.88
CA ASN A 90 0.81 7.45 12.00
C ASN A 90 1.91 8.49 12.17
N ASN A 91 1.73 9.71 11.64
CA ASN A 91 2.68 10.81 11.68
C ASN A 91 4.12 10.38 11.28
N LEU A 92 4.26 9.83 10.07
CA LEU A 92 5.54 9.39 9.49
C LEU A 92 5.91 10.30 8.29
N PRO A 93 6.68 11.38 8.52
CA PRO A 93 6.88 12.43 7.50
C PRO A 93 7.53 11.94 6.21
N GLU A 94 8.54 11.06 6.35
CA GLU A 94 9.27 10.43 5.25
C GLU A 94 8.88 8.96 5.16
N SER A 95 7.86 8.69 4.35
CA SER A 95 7.25 7.37 4.24
C SER A 95 6.59 7.17 2.88
N GLY A 96 5.98 6.02 2.66
CA GLY A 96 5.17 5.77 1.48
C GLY A 96 3.85 5.12 1.85
N ILE A 97 2.82 5.41 1.07
CA ILE A 97 1.49 4.82 1.19
C ILE A 97 1.36 3.77 0.08
N ARG A 98 0.97 2.56 0.47
CA ARG A 98 0.62 1.47 -0.43
C ARG A 98 -0.88 1.25 -0.39
N LEU A 99 -1.53 1.38 -1.55
CA LEU A 99 -2.91 0.96 -1.78
C LEU A 99 -2.88 -0.46 -2.34
N SER A 100 -3.64 -1.39 -1.76
CA SER A 100 -3.76 -2.76 -2.26
C SER A 100 -5.23 -3.15 -2.35
N LEU A 101 -5.65 -3.70 -3.49
CA LEU A 101 -7.01 -4.19 -3.72
C LEU A 101 -6.94 -5.61 -4.27
N THR A 102 -7.64 -6.54 -3.62
CA THR A 102 -7.58 -7.95 -3.97
C THR A 102 -8.84 -8.41 -4.71
N GLY A 103 -8.78 -9.59 -5.32
CA GLY A 103 -9.96 -10.29 -5.86
C GLY A 103 -10.94 -10.81 -4.79
N GLY A 104 -10.65 -10.60 -3.51
CA GLY A 104 -11.50 -11.04 -2.41
C GLY A 104 -11.36 -12.53 -2.10
N TYR A 105 -12.19 -13.00 -1.16
CA TYR A 105 -12.22 -14.40 -0.74
C TYR A 105 -12.99 -15.25 -1.75
N SER A 106 -12.40 -16.35 -2.16
CA SER A 106 -12.97 -17.26 -3.14
C SER A 106 -13.12 -18.68 -2.58
N GLU A 107 -14.28 -19.28 -2.81
CA GLU A 107 -14.53 -20.65 -2.38
C GLU A 107 -13.87 -21.68 -3.31
N ASP A 108 -14.05 -21.52 -4.61
CA ASP A 108 -13.39 -22.37 -5.62
C ASP A 108 -11.93 -21.96 -5.87
N GLY A 109 -11.53 -20.79 -5.38
CA GLY A 109 -10.21 -20.22 -5.61
C GLY A 109 -10.03 -19.66 -7.01
N PHE A 110 -11.12 -19.38 -7.74
CA PHE A 110 -11.13 -18.79 -9.09
C PHE A 110 -12.12 -17.64 -9.20
N SER A 111 -13.33 -17.82 -8.69
CA SER A 111 -14.41 -16.84 -8.78
C SER A 111 -14.13 -15.63 -7.91
N LEU A 112 -14.34 -14.42 -8.45
CA LEU A 112 -14.15 -13.17 -7.73
C LEU A 112 -15.11 -13.08 -6.54
N GLY A 113 -14.56 -12.74 -5.38
CA GLY A 113 -15.33 -12.39 -4.20
C GLY A 113 -15.48 -10.88 -4.06
N LYS A 114 -15.99 -10.44 -2.91
CA LYS A 114 -15.92 -9.02 -2.52
C LYS A 114 -14.45 -8.66 -2.27
N SER A 115 -13.93 -7.68 -3.00
CA SER A 115 -12.54 -7.22 -2.87
C SER A 115 -12.20 -6.82 -1.44
N ASN A 116 -11.02 -7.23 -0.97
CA ASN A 116 -10.43 -6.65 0.22
C ASN A 116 -9.56 -5.46 -0.17
N PHE A 117 -9.65 -4.38 0.61
CA PHE A 117 -8.92 -3.15 0.36
C PHE A 117 -8.05 -2.80 1.56
N LEU A 118 -6.76 -2.60 1.34
CA LEU A 118 -5.77 -2.30 2.36
C LEU A 118 -5.00 -1.04 1.98
N ILE A 119 -4.87 -0.12 2.93
CA ILE A 119 -3.93 1.00 2.86
C ILE A 119 -2.92 0.85 3.99
N SER A 120 -1.66 0.66 3.63
CA SER A 120 -0.56 0.64 4.59
C SER A 120 0.38 1.82 4.35
N GLN A 121 1.03 2.27 5.42
CA GLN A 121 2.11 3.24 5.34
C GLN A 121 3.43 2.53 5.65
N HIS A 122 4.55 2.92 5.08
CA HIS A 122 5.85 2.35 5.41
C HIS A 122 6.90 3.44 5.46
N GLN A 123 7.59 3.57 6.59
CA GLN A 123 8.75 4.45 6.68
C GLN A 123 9.89 3.87 5.83
N PHE A 124 10.60 4.72 5.12
CA PHE A 124 11.83 4.32 4.43
C PHE A 124 12.83 5.46 4.47
N THR A 125 14.11 5.10 4.44
CA THR A 125 15.20 6.07 4.40
C THR A 125 15.54 6.35 2.94
N PRO A 126 15.38 7.58 2.44
CA PRO A 126 15.81 7.92 1.09
C PRO A 126 17.34 7.82 0.95
N PRO A 127 17.87 7.54 -0.26
CA PRO A 127 19.32 7.55 -0.47
C PRO A 127 19.92 8.91 -0.14
N THR A 128 21.08 8.91 0.54
CA THR A 128 21.84 10.13 0.86
C THR A 128 22.38 10.80 -0.39
N ASP A 129 22.82 12.05 -0.28
CA ASP A 129 23.42 12.76 -1.41
C ASP A 129 24.70 12.11 -1.90
N GLU A 130 25.51 11.53 -1.01
CA GLU A 130 26.68 10.74 -1.38
C GLU A 130 26.28 9.49 -2.19
N GLN A 131 25.26 8.77 -1.74
CA GLN A 131 24.74 7.60 -2.46
C GLN A 131 24.18 7.97 -3.84
N ARG A 132 23.47 9.09 -3.94
CA ARG A 132 22.96 9.61 -5.22
C ARG A 132 24.09 9.99 -6.18
N LYS A 133 25.13 10.68 -5.68
CA LYS A 133 26.30 11.08 -6.46
C LYS A 133 27.13 9.90 -6.93
N ALA A 134 27.29 8.88 -6.09
CA ALA A 134 28.00 7.65 -6.44
C ALA A 134 27.30 6.89 -7.58
N GLY A 135 25.97 6.98 -7.66
CA GLY A 135 25.15 6.28 -8.64
C GLY A 135 25.11 4.77 -8.39
N ILE A 136 24.42 4.04 -9.28
CA ILE A 136 24.35 2.59 -9.25
C ILE A 136 24.80 2.03 -10.61
N LYS A 137 25.58 0.95 -10.59
CA LYS A 137 25.99 0.24 -11.81
C LYS A 137 24.87 -0.71 -12.22
N LEU A 138 24.48 -0.65 -13.49
CA LEU A 138 23.42 -1.47 -14.07
C LEU A 138 24.01 -2.38 -15.15
N VAL A 139 23.39 -3.54 -15.37
CA VAL A 139 23.71 -4.46 -16.47
C VAL A 139 22.40 -4.96 -17.09
N SER A 140 22.40 -5.16 -18.41
CA SER A 140 21.27 -5.76 -19.10
C SER A 140 21.21 -7.26 -18.81
N TYR A 141 19.99 -7.78 -18.60
CA TYR A 141 19.72 -9.20 -18.47
C TYR A 141 18.73 -9.63 -19.56
N PRO A 142 19.01 -10.68 -20.36
CA PRO A 142 18.14 -11.09 -21.47
C PRO A 142 16.86 -11.74 -20.92
N TYR A 143 15.86 -10.92 -20.65
CA TYR A 143 14.56 -11.31 -20.14
C TYR A 143 13.45 -10.49 -20.80
N GLN A 144 12.41 -11.17 -21.27
CA GLN A 144 11.20 -10.52 -21.78
C GLN A 144 10.25 -10.28 -20.61
N ARG A 145 9.88 -9.01 -20.41
CA ARG A 145 8.89 -8.58 -19.42
C ARG A 145 7.46 -8.76 -19.91
#